data_AF-A0A3S5J565-F1
#
_entry.id   AF-A0A3S5J565-F1
#
_cell.length_a   1.000
_cell.length_b   1.000
_cell.length_c   1.000
_cell.angle_alpha   90.00
_cell.angle_beta   90.00
_cell.angle_gamma   90.00
#
_symmetry.space_group_name_H-M   'P 1'
#
loop_
_entity.id
_entity.type
_entity.pdbx_description
1 polymer ?
#
loop_
_entity_poly.entity_id
_entity_poly.type
_entity_poly.pdbx_seq_one_letter_code
_entity_poly.pdbx_strand_id
1 'polypeptide(L)'
;MEIGIFLQSHRNNLPDTKYLFLLANGFAVRDLITVSGTTNNNSTFTVKEVTDANNLVVEEIVTTETADDSTTITLDHTGFVSDKQKGDGYYSQPDGVHTVAYKVAATLTGSIKMQGSLATTPTEDDYFDITGTTFTTDQSTTISTANFTGNFVWVRAKATSVTAGSITDILLNN
;
A
#
# COMPACT_ATOMS: atom_id res chain seq x y z
N MET A 1 31.91 1.19 7.47
CA MET A 1 30.79 1.06 8.42
C MET A 1 29.86 0.06 7.78
N GLU A 2 29.89 -1.18 8.25
CA GLU A 2 29.19 -2.30 7.64
C GLU A 2 27.75 -2.26 8.14
N ILE A 3 26.80 -2.09 7.21
CA ILE A 3 25.36 -2.11 7.52
C ILE A 3 24.88 -3.52 7.22
N GLY A 4 24.81 -4.35 8.25
CA GLY A 4 24.24 -5.69 8.16
C GLY A 4 22.72 -5.62 8.32
N ILE A 5 22.00 -6.09 7.31
CA ILE A 5 20.58 -6.44 7.46
C ILE A 5 20.52 -7.80 8.14
N PHE A 6 19.79 -7.86 9.26
CA PHE A 6 19.61 -9.09 10.04
C PHE A 6 18.24 -9.69 9.72
N LEU A 7 18.21 -10.62 8.76
CA LEU A 7 17.02 -11.43 8.44
C LEU A 7 17.11 -12.74 9.23
N GLN A 8 16.52 -12.79 10.43
CA GLN A 8 16.53 -14.02 11.20
C GLN A 8 15.31 -14.90 10.86
N SER A 9 15.55 -15.95 10.07
CA SER A 9 14.66 -17.11 10.02
C SER A 9 14.69 -17.80 11.39
N HIS A 10 13.56 -17.87 12.08
CA HIS A 10 13.34 -18.92 13.07
C HIS A 10 12.21 -19.82 12.59
N ARG A 11 12.61 -21.05 12.29
CA ARG A 11 11.77 -22.10 11.77
C ARG A 11 10.58 -22.39 12.70
N ASN A 12 9.42 -22.55 12.06
CA ASN A 12 8.27 -23.40 12.39
C ASN A 12 7.00 -22.70 12.92
N ASN A 13 5.97 -22.78 12.07
CA ASN A 13 4.53 -22.62 12.29
C ASN A 13 3.97 -21.21 12.57
N LEU A 14 3.30 -20.67 11.54
CA LEU A 14 2.28 -19.60 11.53
C LEU A 14 2.80 -18.14 11.45
N PRO A 15 2.03 -17.23 10.83
CA PRO A 15 2.54 -16.03 10.17
C PRO A 15 2.73 -14.87 11.15
N ASP A 16 3.93 -14.30 11.17
CA ASP A 16 4.19 -12.89 11.45
C ASP A 16 5.65 -12.61 11.08
N THR A 17 5.94 -12.33 9.81
CA THR A 17 7.29 -11.97 9.38
C THR A 17 7.40 -10.46 9.30
N LYS A 18 7.95 -9.87 10.36
CA LYS A 18 8.27 -8.45 10.46
C LYS A 18 9.72 -8.23 10.01
N TYR A 19 9.92 -7.40 8.99
CA TYR A 19 11.25 -7.09 8.45
C TYR A 19 11.65 -5.65 8.74
N LEU A 20 12.85 -5.45 9.31
CA LEU A 20 13.39 -4.14 9.67
C LEU A 20 14.32 -3.61 8.56
N PHE A 21 13.93 -2.55 7.85
CA PHE A 21 14.74 -1.97 6.77
C PHE A 21 15.41 -0.67 7.19
N LEU A 22 16.72 -0.51 6.89
CA LEU A 22 17.46 0.71 7.19
C LEU A 22 17.16 1.87 6.21
N LEU A 23 16.67 3.01 6.69
CA LEU A 23 16.11 4.10 5.88
C LEU A 23 17.01 5.34 5.80
N ALA A 24 16.84 6.06 4.69
CA ALA A 24 17.12 7.49 4.58
C ALA A 24 15.80 8.23 4.26
N ASN A 25 15.39 9.14 5.15
CA ASN A 25 14.23 10.06 5.07
C ASN A 25 12.81 9.50 5.33
N GLY A 26 12.10 10.14 6.26
CA GLY A 26 10.72 10.63 6.07
C GLY A 26 9.56 9.66 5.79
N PHE A 27 9.78 8.35 5.75
CA PHE A 27 8.71 7.37 5.53
C PHE A 27 7.66 7.39 6.65
N ALA A 28 6.42 7.13 6.28
CA ALA A 28 5.28 7.01 7.17
C ALA A 28 4.65 5.63 7.06
N VAL A 29 3.89 5.25 8.09
CA VAL A 29 3.01 4.08 8.01
C VAL A 29 2.09 4.24 6.81
N ARG A 30 1.79 3.12 6.13
CA ARG A 30 0.97 3.00 4.91
C ARG A 30 1.62 3.47 3.61
N ASP A 31 2.83 3.98 3.65
CA ASP A 31 3.58 4.25 2.42
C ASP A 31 3.80 2.96 1.63
N LEU A 32 3.81 3.08 0.31
CA LEU A 32 4.33 2.04 -0.58
C LEU A 32 5.82 2.29 -0.75
N ILE A 33 6.62 1.30 -0.40
CA ILE A 33 8.06 1.31 -0.64
C ILE A 33 8.40 0.23 -1.66
N THR A 34 9.13 0.61 -2.70
CA THR A 34 9.70 -0.36 -3.63
C THR A 34 11.13 -0.63 -3.20
N VAL A 35 11.39 -1.87 -2.80
CA VAL A 35 12.74 -2.36 -2.51
C VAL A 35 13.35 -2.84 -3.82
N SER A 36 14.60 -2.46 -4.08
CA SER A 36 15.37 -2.94 -5.23
C SER A 36 16.83 -3.18 -4.88
N GLY A 37 17.52 -3.95 -5.72
CA GLY A 37 18.91 -4.34 -5.50
C GLY A 37 19.10 -5.68 -4.78
N THR A 38 18.02 -6.40 -4.50
CA THR A 38 18.03 -7.78 -3.96
C THR A 38 17.43 -8.78 -4.96
N THR A 39 17.66 -10.07 -4.72
CA THR A 39 17.14 -11.20 -5.49
C THR A 39 15.75 -11.62 -5.00
N ASN A 40 15.50 -11.53 -3.69
CA ASN A 40 14.29 -12.08 -3.07
C ASN A 40 13.22 -11.03 -2.73
N ASN A 41 13.63 -9.79 -2.44
CA ASN A 41 12.72 -8.74 -1.95
C ASN A 41 12.56 -7.59 -2.95
N ASN A 42 12.84 -7.80 -4.24
CA ASN A 42 12.71 -6.77 -5.28
C ASN A 42 11.23 -6.54 -5.64
N SER A 43 10.47 -6.02 -4.69
CA SER A 43 9.02 -5.88 -4.73
C SER A 43 8.57 -4.58 -4.05
N THR A 44 7.27 -4.31 -4.10
CA THR A 44 6.65 -3.17 -3.42
C THR A 44 5.87 -3.61 -2.20
N PHE A 45 6.16 -2.99 -1.06
CA PHE A 45 5.60 -3.32 0.23
C PHE A 45 4.85 -2.14 0.84
N THR A 46 3.85 -2.44 1.66
CA THR A 46 3.16 -1.43 2.47
C THR A 46 3.83 -1.34 3.84
N VAL A 47 4.21 -0.14 4.26
CA VAL A 47 4.78 0.09 5.60
C VAL A 47 3.73 -0.13 6.69
N LYS A 48 4.01 -1.04 7.61
CA LYS A 48 3.19 -1.34 8.80
C LYS A 48 3.54 -0.47 9.99
N GLU A 49 4.83 -0.24 10.20
CA GLU A 49 5.35 0.46 11.36
C GLU A 49 6.62 1.21 10.97
N VAL A 50 6.81 2.41 11.48
CA VAL A 50 8.09 3.12 11.44
C VAL A 50 8.62 3.13 12.86
N THR A 51 9.57 2.25 13.13
CA THR A 51 10.10 2.01 14.47
C THR A 51 11.07 3.11 14.91
N ASP A 52 11.84 3.66 13.97
CA ASP A 52 12.67 4.85 14.17
C ASP A 52 13.03 5.50 12.83
N ALA A 53 13.86 6.55 12.85
CA ALA A 53 14.26 7.32 11.67
C ALA A 53 14.97 6.48 10.60
N ASN A 54 15.54 5.36 11.00
CA ASN A 54 16.23 4.44 10.13
C ASN A 54 15.49 3.13 10.01
N ASN A 55 14.39 2.84 10.66
CA ASN A 55 13.88 1.47 10.67
C ASN A 55 12.36 1.43 10.45
N LEU A 56 11.91 0.70 9.43
CA LEU A 56 10.50 0.39 9.22
C LEU A 56 10.24 -1.11 9.21
N VAL A 57 8.98 -1.48 9.45
CA VAL A 57 8.43 -2.82 9.32
C VAL A 57 7.39 -2.85 8.21
N VAL A 58 7.42 -3.90 7.39
CA VAL A 58 6.38 -4.23 6.40
C VAL A 58 5.73 -5.57 6.72
N GLU A 59 4.59 -5.84 6.09
CA GLU A 59 3.97 -7.17 6.10
C GLU A 59 4.14 -7.81 4.72
N GLU A 60 4.73 -9.01 4.69
CA GLU A 60 5.00 -9.80 3.49
C GLU A 60 4.70 -11.30 3.75
N ILE A 61 4.15 -11.99 2.75
CA ILE A 61 4.14 -13.46 2.72
C ILE A 61 5.48 -13.94 2.18
N VAL A 62 6.22 -14.60 3.05
CA VAL A 62 7.56 -15.07 2.76
C VAL A 62 7.50 -16.49 2.22
N THR A 63 7.79 -16.66 0.94
CA THR A 63 7.83 -17.99 0.31
C THR A 63 9.24 -18.57 0.24
N THR A 64 10.27 -17.74 0.14
CA THR A 64 11.70 -18.12 0.18
C THR A 64 12.53 -16.90 0.57
N GLU A 65 13.39 -17.04 1.59
CA GLU A 65 14.32 -16.00 2.03
C GLU A 65 15.70 -16.62 2.19
N THR A 66 16.56 -16.37 1.21
CA THR A 66 17.97 -16.70 1.29
C THR A 66 18.77 -15.42 1.30
N ALA A 67 19.84 -15.37 2.11
CA ALA A 67 20.85 -14.34 1.93
C ALA A 67 21.35 -14.38 0.48
N ASP A 68 21.44 -13.23 -0.17
CA ASP A 68 21.81 -13.10 -1.58
C ASP A 68 23.07 -12.25 -1.80
N ASP A 69 23.83 -12.03 -0.72
CA ASP A 69 25.05 -11.20 -0.68
C ASP A 69 24.86 -9.76 -1.22
N SER A 70 23.62 -9.27 -1.28
CA SER A 70 23.34 -7.89 -1.69
C SER A 70 23.97 -6.90 -0.72
N THR A 71 24.83 -6.03 -1.24
CA THR A 71 25.57 -5.03 -0.44
C THR A 71 24.99 -3.63 -0.55
N THR A 72 24.07 -3.40 -1.50
CA THR A 72 23.39 -2.13 -1.73
C THR A 72 21.91 -2.41 -1.99
N ILE A 73 21.05 -1.74 -1.23
CA ILE A 73 19.59 -1.87 -1.32
C ILE A 73 19.02 -0.46 -1.40
N THR A 74 18.07 -0.26 -2.31
CA THR A 74 17.37 1.01 -2.47
C THR A 74 15.91 0.85 -2.07
N LEU A 75 15.41 1.80 -1.29
CA LEU A 75 14.00 1.93 -0.95
C LEU A 75 13.46 3.22 -1.54
N ASP A 76 12.55 3.09 -2.50
CA ASP A 76 11.89 4.22 -3.13
C ASP A 76 10.45 4.36 -2.62
N HIS A 77 10.05 5.57 -2.20
CA HIS A 77 8.64 5.88 -1.95
C HIS A 77 7.89 5.92 -3.29
N THR A 78 6.89 5.08 -3.45
CA THR A 78 6.15 4.95 -4.72
C THR A 78 4.65 5.20 -4.58
N GLY A 79 4.16 5.52 -3.38
CA GLY A 79 2.75 5.83 -3.14
C GLY A 79 2.32 5.59 -1.70
N PHE A 80 1.02 5.39 -1.49
CA PHE A 80 0.46 5.02 -0.19
C PHE A 80 -0.88 4.27 -0.30
N VAL A 81 -1.30 3.60 0.77
CA VAL A 81 -2.68 3.14 0.96
C VAL A 81 -3.40 4.00 2.00
N SER A 82 -4.66 4.38 1.75
CA SER A 82 -5.46 5.12 2.74
C SER A 82 -5.95 4.21 3.85
N ASP A 83 -6.40 4.79 4.98
CA ASP A 83 -7.21 4.09 5.98
C ASP A 83 -8.38 3.33 5.37
N LYS A 84 -8.63 2.13 5.91
CA LYS A 84 -9.77 1.33 5.50
C LYS A 84 -11.05 1.94 6.02
N GLN A 85 -12.05 2.06 5.16
CA GLN A 85 -13.40 2.51 5.46
C GLN A 85 -14.36 1.33 5.38
N LYS A 86 -15.42 1.37 6.18
CA LYS A 86 -16.44 0.31 6.19
C LYS A 86 -17.23 0.36 4.89
N GLY A 87 -17.28 -0.75 4.18
CA GLY A 87 -18.20 -0.94 3.05
C GLY A 87 -19.52 -1.55 3.50
N ASP A 88 -20.38 -1.89 2.53
CA ASP A 88 -21.72 -2.42 2.81
C ASP A 88 -21.69 -3.82 3.47
N GLY A 89 -20.68 -4.62 3.15
CA GLY A 89 -20.48 -5.95 3.72
C GLY A 89 -20.17 -5.94 5.21
N TYR A 90 -19.64 -4.84 5.73
CA TYR A 90 -19.45 -4.67 7.17
C TYR A 90 -20.79 -4.65 7.92
N TYR A 91 -21.82 -4.11 7.29
CA TYR A 91 -23.16 -3.95 7.87
C TYR A 91 -24.10 -5.09 7.47
N SER A 92 -23.60 -6.14 6.80
CA SER A 92 -24.41 -7.24 6.26
C SER A 92 -25.53 -6.74 5.32
N GLN A 93 -25.28 -5.65 4.61
CA GLN A 93 -26.20 -5.14 3.61
C GLN A 93 -26.01 -5.89 2.27
N PRO A 94 -27.03 -5.94 1.40
CA PRO A 94 -26.86 -6.38 0.02
C PRO A 94 -25.89 -5.48 -0.76
N ASP A 95 -25.45 -5.93 -1.93
CA ASP A 95 -24.59 -5.14 -2.84
C ASP A 95 -25.16 -3.72 -3.06
N GLY A 96 -24.50 -2.71 -2.49
CA GLY A 96 -24.86 -1.32 -2.67
C GLY A 96 -23.96 -0.59 -3.66
N VAL A 97 -24.23 0.71 -3.79
CA VAL A 97 -23.52 1.63 -4.70
C VAL A 97 -22.64 2.54 -3.88
N HIS A 98 -21.36 2.52 -4.19
CA HIS A 98 -20.37 3.42 -3.61
C HIS A 98 -19.94 4.46 -4.63
N THR A 99 -19.73 5.69 -4.18
CA THR A 99 -19.16 6.78 -4.98
C THR A 99 -17.88 7.26 -4.34
N VAL A 100 -16.81 7.40 -5.13
CA VAL A 100 -15.55 8.00 -4.70
C VAL A 100 -15.24 9.25 -5.52
N ALA A 101 -14.66 10.25 -4.88
CA ALA A 101 -14.04 11.40 -5.53
C ALA A 101 -12.58 11.53 -5.11
N TYR A 102 -11.67 11.58 -6.08
CA TYR A 102 -10.26 11.89 -5.89
C TYR A 102 -10.03 13.35 -6.20
N LYS A 103 -9.48 14.11 -5.24
CA LYS A 103 -9.04 15.50 -5.45
C LYS A 103 -7.53 15.55 -5.40
N VAL A 104 -6.93 16.11 -6.45
CA VAL A 104 -5.48 16.10 -6.63
C VAL A 104 -4.98 17.47 -7.04
N ALA A 105 -3.72 17.77 -6.71
CA ALA A 105 -3.03 18.90 -7.32
C ALA A 105 -2.79 18.61 -8.81
N ALA A 106 -2.81 19.66 -9.66
CA ALA A 106 -2.51 19.52 -11.08
C ALA A 106 -1.09 19.00 -11.35
N THR A 107 -0.19 19.11 -10.38
CA THR A 107 1.19 18.59 -10.47
C THR A 107 1.31 17.12 -10.07
N LEU A 108 0.22 16.46 -9.66
CA LEU A 108 0.29 15.04 -9.29
C LEU A 108 0.73 14.22 -10.51
N THR A 109 1.71 13.35 -10.31
CA THR A 109 2.06 12.27 -11.24
C THR A 109 1.86 10.95 -10.54
N GLY A 110 1.07 10.03 -11.12
CA GLY A 110 0.77 8.71 -10.55
C GLY A 110 -0.62 8.20 -10.91
N SER A 111 -1.11 7.22 -10.15
CA SER A 111 -2.46 6.68 -10.28
C SER A 111 -3.08 6.45 -8.91
N ILE A 112 -4.41 6.56 -8.82
CA ILE A 112 -5.21 6.29 -7.62
C ILE A 112 -6.31 5.32 -8.01
N LYS A 113 -6.58 4.32 -7.17
CA LYS A 113 -7.69 3.37 -7.37
C LYS A 113 -8.30 2.98 -6.03
N MET A 114 -9.52 2.45 -6.06
CA MET A 114 -10.10 1.81 -4.90
C MET A 114 -9.73 0.33 -4.86
N GLN A 115 -9.55 -0.17 -3.64
CA GLN A 115 -9.44 -1.58 -3.32
C GLN A 115 -10.53 -1.99 -2.33
N GLY A 116 -10.96 -3.24 -2.42
CA GLY A 116 -11.97 -3.84 -1.55
C GLY A 116 -11.47 -5.13 -0.92
N SER A 117 -11.97 -5.44 0.27
CA SER A 117 -11.72 -6.70 0.98
C SER A 117 -13.02 -7.30 1.51
N LEU A 118 -13.10 -8.63 1.50
CA LEU A 118 -14.19 -9.41 2.09
C LEU A 118 -13.87 -9.89 3.52
N ALA A 119 -12.64 -9.72 3.99
CA ALA A 119 -12.20 -10.15 5.32
C ALA A 119 -12.62 -9.13 6.39
N THR A 120 -12.94 -9.59 7.60
CA THR A 120 -13.24 -8.70 8.74
C THR A 120 -11.97 -8.07 9.33
N THR A 121 -10.85 -8.77 9.26
CA THR A 121 -9.51 -8.31 9.66
C THR A 121 -8.52 -8.50 8.51
N PRO A 122 -8.59 -7.66 7.45
CA PRO A 122 -7.80 -7.86 6.25
C PRO A 122 -6.29 -7.64 6.47
N THR A 123 -5.47 -8.49 5.86
CA THR A 123 -4.04 -8.25 5.59
C THR A 123 -3.87 -7.60 4.21
N GLU A 124 -2.65 -7.26 3.79
CA GLU A 124 -2.40 -6.64 2.49
C GLU A 124 -2.89 -7.51 1.30
N ASP A 125 -2.82 -8.84 1.42
CA ASP A 125 -3.23 -9.79 0.36
C ASP A 125 -4.74 -9.99 0.24
N ASP A 126 -5.52 -9.55 1.24
CA ASP A 126 -6.98 -9.64 1.22
C ASP A 126 -7.64 -8.50 0.40
N TYR A 127 -6.84 -7.56 -0.11
CA TYR A 127 -7.32 -6.42 -0.88
C TYR A 127 -7.22 -6.65 -2.39
N PHE A 128 -8.34 -6.47 -3.08
CA PHE A 128 -8.45 -6.58 -4.53
C PHE A 128 -8.71 -5.20 -5.15
N ASP A 129 -8.12 -4.94 -6.31
CA ASP A 129 -8.41 -3.74 -7.09
C ASP A 129 -9.86 -3.74 -7.58
N ILE A 130 -10.57 -2.63 -7.35
CA ILE A 130 -11.94 -2.46 -7.81
C ILE A 130 -11.90 -1.85 -9.22
N THR A 131 -12.29 -2.66 -10.21
CA THR A 131 -12.35 -2.26 -11.62
C THR A 131 -13.19 -0.99 -11.83
N GLY A 132 -12.73 -0.13 -12.74
CA GLY A 132 -13.43 1.11 -13.11
C GLY A 132 -13.20 2.28 -12.14
N THR A 133 -12.42 2.09 -11.07
CA THR A 133 -12.11 3.16 -10.09
C THR A 133 -10.73 3.80 -10.29
N THR A 134 -9.93 3.31 -11.24
CA THR A 134 -8.59 3.85 -11.50
C THR A 134 -8.66 5.22 -12.13
N PHE A 135 -8.03 6.19 -11.48
CA PHE A 135 -7.72 7.51 -12.01
C PHE A 135 -6.21 7.64 -12.18
N THR A 136 -5.75 7.74 -13.42
CA THR A 136 -4.38 8.13 -13.75
C THR A 136 -4.38 9.61 -14.07
N THR A 137 -3.58 10.38 -13.35
CA THR A 137 -3.51 11.84 -13.54
C THR A 137 -2.92 12.18 -14.91
N ASP A 138 -3.56 13.14 -15.57
CA ASP A 138 -3.10 13.76 -16.82
C ASP A 138 -2.53 15.17 -16.57
N GLN A 139 -2.33 15.54 -15.30
CA GLN A 139 -1.89 16.86 -14.83
C GLN A 139 -2.81 18.04 -15.21
N SER A 140 -4.06 17.77 -15.59
CA SER A 140 -5.08 18.77 -15.91
C SER A 140 -6.40 18.55 -15.18
N THR A 141 -6.76 17.29 -14.95
CA THR A 141 -7.93 16.87 -14.20
C THR A 141 -7.62 16.87 -12.70
N THR A 142 -8.17 17.83 -11.97
CA THR A 142 -7.93 17.98 -10.51
C THR A 142 -8.97 17.27 -9.64
N ILE A 143 -10.09 16.85 -10.24
CA ILE A 143 -11.14 16.07 -9.58
C ILE A 143 -11.58 14.95 -10.53
N SER A 144 -11.54 13.71 -10.04
CA SER A 144 -12.05 12.54 -10.76
C SER A 144 -12.99 11.76 -9.86
N THR A 145 -14.07 11.22 -10.42
CA THR A 145 -15.09 10.48 -9.67
C THR A 145 -15.36 9.13 -10.30
N ALA A 146 -15.61 8.12 -9.47
CA ALA A 146 -16.02 6.80 -9.94
C ALA A 146 -17.15 6.25 -9.06
N ASN A 147 -18.02 5.44 -9.66
CA ASN A 147 -18.99 4.64 -8.94
C ASN A 147 -18.60 3.17 -9.06
N PHE A 148 -18.78 2.41 -7.99
CA PHE A 148 -18.59 0.97 -7.99
C PHE A 148 -19.66 0.31 -7.13
N THR A 149 -19.89 -0.98 -7.39
CA THR A 149 -20.84 -1.79 -6.62
C THR A 149 -20.10 -2.99 -6.04
N GLY A 150 -20.63 -3.53 -4.96
CA GLY A 150 -20.14 -4.78 -4.38
C GLY A 150 -20.26 -4.80 -2.87
N ASN A 151 -20.29 -6.01 -2.33
CA ASN A 151 -20.47 -6.23 -0.90
C ASN A 151 -19.13 -6.34 -0.15
N PHE A 152 -18.33 -5.28 -0.20
CA PHE A 152 -17.02 -5.25 0.47
C PHE A 152 -17.18 -4.98 1.96
N VAL A 153 -16.47 -5.73 2.81
CA VAL A 153 -16.40 -5.45 4.25
C VAL A 153 -15.58 -4.19 4.49
N TRP A 154 -14.45 -4.05 3.80
CA TRP A 154 -13.61 -2.87 3.85
C TRP A 154 -13.27 -2.38 2.46
N VAL A 155 -13.18 -1.06 2.32
CA VAL A 155 -12.64 -0.39 1.13
C VAL A 155 -11.52 0.56 1.52
N ARG A 156 -10.55 0.76 0.63
CA ARG A 156 -9.47 1.75 0.82
C ARG A 156 -9.02 2.28 -0.54
N ALA A 157 -8.36 3.42 -0.56
CA ALA A 157 -7.66 3.87 -1.76
C ALA A 157 -6.21 3.37 -1.76
N LYS A 158 -5.68 3.11 -2.95
CA LYS A 158 -4.26 2.83 -3.19
C LYS A 158 -3.76 3.81 -4.26
N ALA A 159 -2.75 4.59 -3.89
CA ALA A 159 -2.02 5.47 -4.79
C ALA A 159 -0.69 4.80 -5.15
N THR A 160 -0.35 4.77 -6.44
CA THR A 160 0.86 4.12 -6.97
C THR A 160 1.58 5.01 -7.96
N SER A 161 2.87 4.79 -8.11
CA SER A 161 3.75 5.57 -8.99
C SER A 161 3.68 7.08 -8.70
N VAL A 162 3.53 7.45 -7.42
CA VAL A 162 3.46 8.85 -7.00
C VAL A 162 4.86 9.42 -6.96
N THR A 163 5.23 10.19 -7.98
CA THR A 163 6.60 10.75 -8.12
C THR A 163 6.67 12.26 -7.93
N ALA A 164 5.52 12.96 -8.00
CA ALA A 164 5.43 14.40 -7.82
C ALA A 164 3.99 14.80 -7.45
N GLY A 165 3.85 16.01 -6.88
CA GLY A 165 2.55 16.59 -6.51
C GLY A 165 1.92 15.94 -5.29
N SER A 166 0.61 16.14 -5.11
CA SER A 166 -0.12 15.68 -3.93
C SER A 166 -1.55 15.26 -4.24
N ILE A 167 -2.03 14.32 -3.44
CA ILE A 167 -3.44 13.95 -3.34
C ILE A 167 -3.99 14.75 -2.16
N THR A 168 -4.97 15.62 -2.42
CA THR A 168 -5.50 16.55 -1.42
C THR A 168 -6.57 15.89 -0.58
N ASP A 169 -7.52 15.21 -1.24
CA ASP A 169 -8.60 14.49 -0.56
C ASP A 169 -8.99 13.24 -1.35
N ILE A 170 -9.45 12.23 -0.62
CA ILE A 170 -10.19 11.10 -1.17
C ILE A 170 -11.50 11.02 -0.38
N LEU A 171 -12.60 11.29 -1.06
CA LEU A 171 -13.93 11.31 -0.45
C LEU A 171 -14.70 10.08 -0.89
N LEU A 172 -15.11 9.26 0.06
CA LEU A 172 -15.98 8.11 -0.15
C LEU A 172 -17.38 8.44 0.37
N ASN A 173 -18.40 8.15 -0.44
CA ASN A 173 -19.79 8.14 -0.05
C ASN A 173 -20.36 6.75 -0.31
N ASN A 174 -20.90 6.14 0.74
CA ASN A 174 -21.54 4.83 0.72
C ASN A 174 -22.93 4.92 1.34
#